data_AF-A0A5N5T9S4-F1
#
_entry.id   AF-A0A5N5T9S4-F1
#
_cell.length_a   1.000
_cell.length_b   1.000
_cell.length_c   1.000
_cell.angle_alpha   90.00
_cell.angle_beta   90.00
_cell.angle_gamma   90.00
#
_symmetry.space_group_name_H-M   'P 1'
#
loop_
_entity.id
_entity.type
_entity.pdbx_description
1 polymer ?
#
loop_
_entity_poly.entity_id
_entity_poly.type
_entity_poly.pdbx_seq_one_letter_code
_entity_poly.pdbx_strand_id
1 'polypeptide(L)'
;MTGVDPKKMVNFYKENCPSASEATKVSGIGNLIPGMTIDDFLFDPCGYSMNGVSKTVPGGYMTIHVTPEPEFSYVSFETNIHHKNYKDLIKRVVKLFGPKQFVVTFFSSEGKPFIEFEEDQTERSYYDDYYVEDLQVCRLPGYDLTYALFNRFPS
;
A
#
# COMPACT_ATOMS: atom_id res chain seq x y z
N MET A 1 5.68 -2.66 -3.41
CA MET A 1 6.59 -1.83 -2.58
C MET A 1 7.87 -2.62 -2.37
N THR A 2 9.05 -2.07 -2.64
CA THR A 2 10.35 -2.75 -2.54
C THR A 2 11.30 -1.99 -1.61
N GLY A 3 12.22 -2.72 -0.98
CA GLY A 3 13.17 -2.14 -0.03
C GLY A 3 12.46 -1.49 1.15
N VAL A 4 11.51 -2.22 1.76
CA VAL A 4 10.72 -1.75 2.90
C VAL A 4 11.58 -1.63 4.16
N ASP A 5 11.14 -0.78 5.09
CA ASP A 5 11.92 -0.42 6.28
C ASP A 5 12.11 -1.65 7.19
N PRO A 6 13.34 -2.16 7.39
CA PRO A 6 13.59 -3.34 8.21
C PRO A 6 13.06 -3.20 9.63
N LYS A 7 13.05 -1.99 10.20
CA LYS A 7 12.52 -1.73 11.55
C LYS A 7 11.01 -1.93 11.64
N LYS A 8 10.29 -1.80 10.53
CA LYS A 8 8.85 -2.05 10.45
C LYS A 8 8.57 -3.51 10.12
N MET A 9 9.50 -4.18 9.44
CA MET A 9 9.37 -5.58 9.04
C MET A 9 9.49 -6.55 10.22
N VAL A 10 10.13 -6.14 11.32
CA VAL A 10 10.29 -6.98 12.54
C VAL A 10 8.96 -7.56 13.05
N ASN A 11 7.85 -6.84 12.88
CA ASN A 11 6.51 -7.27 13.31
C ASN A 11 5.96 -8.47 12.53
N PHE A 12 6.57 -8.82 11.39
CA PHE A 12 6.13 -9.92 10.52
C PHE A 12 7.03 -11.15 10.63
N TYR A 13 7.83 -11.23 11.71
CA TYR A 13 8.57 -12.40 12.12
C TYR A 13 7.87 -13.08 13.30
N LYS A 14 7.72 -14.40 13.25
CA LYS A 14 7.02 -15.18 14.27
C LYS A 14 7.69 -15.14 15.65
N GLU A 15 9.00 -14.91 15.69
CA GLU A 15 9.74 -14.69 16.94
C GLU A 15 9.35 -13.38 17.65
N ASN A 16 8.91 -12.36 16.91
CA ASN A 16 8.61 -11.03 17.43
C ASN A 16 7.11 -10.81 17.64
N CYS A 17 6.26 -11.61 16.98
CA CYS A 17 4.81 -11.53 17.10
C CYS A 17 4.22 -12.93 17.37
N PRO A 18 3.53 -13.12 18.50
CA PRO A 18 3.02 -14.44 18.90
C PRO A 18 1.84 -14.92 18.04
N SER A 19 1.19 -14.02 17.29
CA SER A 19 0.06 -14.34 16.42
C SER A 19 -0.06 -13.35 15.26
N ALA A 20 -0.80 -13.76 14.23
CA ALA A 20 -1.15 -12.90 13.11
C ALA A 20 -1.97 -11.68 13.55
N SER A 21 -2.95 -11.88 14.44
CA SER A 21 -3.74 -10.79 15.00
C SER A 21 -2.90 -9.74 15.74
N GLU A 22 -1.86 -10.16 16.48
CA GLU A 22 -0.95 -9.20 17.12
C GLU A 22 -0.12 -8.46 16.07
N ALA A 23 0.41 -9.14 15.04
CA ALA A 23 1.12 -8.52 13.93
C ALA A 23 0.24 -7.46 13.22
N THR A 24 -1.03 -7.77 12.94
CA THR A 24 -2.03 -6.83 12.38
C THR A 24 -2.22 -5.59 13.23
N LYS A 25 -2.28 -5.78 14.56
CA LYS A 25 -2.51 -4.71 15.53
C LYS A 25 -1.30 -3.80 15.70
N VAL A 26 -0.11 -4.37 15.95
CA VAL A 26 1.11 -3.59 16.24
C VAL A 26 1.67 -2.90 15.00
N SER A 27 1.50 -3.50 13.82
CA SER A 27 1.86 -2.85 12.55
C SER A 27 0.92 -1.70 12.19
N GLY A 28 -0.30 -1.69 12.74
CA GLY A 28 -1.34 -0.71 12.42
C GLY A 28 -2.14 -1.03 11.15
N ILE A 29 -2.00 -2.25 10.58
CA ILE A 29 -2.75 -2.69 9.39
C ILE A 29 -4.26 -2.56 9.62
N GLY A 30 -4.73 -2.89 10.83
CA GLY A 30 -6.16 -2.77 11.20
C GLY A 30 -6.75 -1.36 11.08
N ASN A 31 -5.91 -0.33 10.98
CA ASN A 31 -6.31 1.08 10.89
C ASN A 31 -6.20 1.66 9.47
N LEU A 32 -5.71 0.90 8.48
CA LEU A 32 -5.53 1.41 7.10
C LEU A 32 -6.85 1.81 6.45
N ILE A 33 -7.82 0.90 6.53
CA ILE A 33 -9.22 1.08 6.11
C ILE A 33 -10.09 0.64 7.29
N PRO A 34 -10.75 1.58 8.00
CA PRO A 34 -11.65 1.24 9.10
C PRO A 34 -12.85 0.41 8.64
N GLY A 35 -13.38 -0.44 9.52
CA GLY A 35 -14.60 -1.21 9.23
C GLY A 35 -14.39 -2.47 8.41
N MET A 36 -13.16 -2.97 8.33
CA MET A 36 -12.84 -4.27 7.71
C MET A 36 -12.98 -5.40 8.73
N THR A 37 -13.49 -6.55 8.26
CA THR A 37 -13.30 -7.84 8.93
C THR A 37 -12.04 -8.45 8.35
N ILE A 38 -11.03 -8.67 9.20
CA ILE A 38 -9.71 -9.15 8.80
C ILE A 38 -9.59 -10.63 9.09
N ASP A 39 -9.09 -11.38 8.12
CA ASP A 39 -8.57 -12.73 8.25
C ASP A 39 -7.07 -12.68 7.93
N ASP A 40 -6.23 -12.95 8.93
CA ASP A 40 -4.79 -12.77 8.90
C ASP A 40 -4.03 -14.07 9.16
N PHE A 41 -2.82 -14.15 8.62
CA PHE A 41 -1.93 -15.29 8.80
C PHE A 41 -0.47 -14.84 8.88
N LEU A 42 0.25 -15.39 9.85
CA LEU A 42 1.67 -15.15 10.10
C LEU A 42 2.43 -16.44 9.84
N PHE A 43 3.33 -16.41 8.85
CA PHE A 43 4.10 -17.55 8.39
C PHE A 43 5.31 -17.81 9.29
N ASP A 44 5.89 -19.00 9.14
CA ASP A 44 7.04 -19.48 9.91
C ASP A 44 8.24 -19.67 8.96
N PRO A 45 9.41 -19.07 9.22
CA PRO A 45 9.75 -18.22 10.38
C PRO A 45 9.23 -16.77 10.29
N CYS A 46 8.87 -16.31 9.09
CA CYS A 46 8.42 -14.96 8.85
C CYS A 46 7.55 -14.89 7.60
N GLY A 47 6.94 -13.72 7.38
CA GLY A 47 5.98 -13.48 6.31
C GLY A 47 4.58 -13.30 6.87
N TYR A 48 3.78 -12.48 6.20
CA TYR A 48 2.42 -12.18 6.63
C TYR A 48 1.50 -12.03 5.44
N SER A 49 0.27 -12.51 5.57
CA SER A 49 -0.80 -12.33 4.59
C SER A 49 -2.09 -11.99 5.29
N MET A 50 -2.92 -11.17 4.67
CA MET A 50 -4.28 -10.95 5.16
C MET A 50 -5.24 -10.60 4.04
N ASN A 51 -6.50 -10.97 4.26
CA ASN A 51 -7.63 -10.46 3.51
C ASN A 51 -8.54 -9.68 4.46
N GLY A 52 -9.07 -8.57 3.96
CA GLY A 52 -10.08 -7.78 4.63
C GLY A 52 -11.32 -7.71 3.76
N VAL A 53 -12.50 -7.93 4.34
CA VAL A 53 -13.79 -7.65 3.69
C VAL A 53 -14.51 -6.52 4.43
N SER A 54 -15.09 -5.59 3.69
CA SER A 54 -15.78 -4.45 4.29
C SER A 54 -17.09 -4.86 4.92
N LYS A 55 -17.36 -4.36 6.13
CA LYS A 55 -18.65 -4.53 6.81
C LYS A 55 -19.74 -3.63 6.26
N THR A 56 -19.38 -2.58 5.51
CA THR A 56 -20.29 -1.51 5.09
C THR A 56 -20.39 -1.34 3.57
N VAL A 57 -19.39 -1.80 2.83
CA VAL A 57 -19.34 -1.73 1.36
C VAL A 57 -19.49 -3.13 0.77
N PRO A 58 -20.64 -3.47 0.16
CA PRO A 58 -20.82 -4.76 -0.50
C PRO A 58 -19.73 -5.02 -1.56
N GLY A 59 -19.09 -6.18 -1.49
CA GLY A 59 -17.99 -6.55 -2.39
C GLY A 59 -16.68 -5.77 -2.18
N GLY A 60 -16.63 -4.90 -1.17
CA GLY A 60 -15.44 -4.15 -0.80
C GLY A 60 -14.40 -5.03 -0.12
N TYR A 61 -13.16 -5.01 -0.59
CA TYR A 61 -12.06 -5.80 -0.03
C TYR A 61 -10.75 -5.01 0.08
N MET A 62 -9.84 -5.53 0.88
CA MET A 62 -8.41 -5.23 0.77
C MET A 62 -7.59 -6.49 1.02
N THR A 63 -6.37 -6.53 0.49
CA THR A 63 -5.44 -7.64 0.75
C THR A 63 -4.01 -7.11 0.85
N ILE A 64 -3.22 -7.74 1.71
CA ILE A 64 -1.81 -7.39 1.94
C ILE A 64 -1.00 -8.68 2.03
N HIS A 65 0.13 -8.71 1.31
CA HIS A 65 1.15 -9.74 1.43
C HIS A 65 2.50 -9.11 1.74
N VAL A 66 3.23 -9.67 2.70
CA VAL A 66 4.51 -9.18 3.19
C VAL A 66 5.57 -10.28 3.12
N THR A 67 6.66 -9.99 2.43
CA THR A 67 7.94 -10.71 2.43
C THR A 67 8.96 -9.82 3.16
N PRO A 68 9.24 -10.07 4.45
CA PRO A 68 9.98 -9.13 5.29
C PRO A 68 11.50 -9.21 5.19
N GLU A 69 12.05 -10.25 4.56
CA GLU A 69 13.50 -10.50 4.47
C GLU A 69 14.24 -9.33 3.78
N PRO A 70 15.29 -8.77 4.41
CA PRO A 70 15.88 -7.52 3.96
C PRO A 70 16.50 -7.58 2.56
N GLU A 71 17.00 -8.74 2.14
CA GLU A 71 17.67 -8.95 0.85
C GLU A 71 16.73 -8.83 -0.35
N PHE A 72 15.45 -9.16 -0.16
CA PHE A 72 14.44 -9.20 -1.22
C PHE A 72 13.07 -8.72 -0.75
N SER A 73 13.07 -7.79 0.21
CA SER A 73 11.87 -7.33 0.90
C SER A 73 10.82 -6.77 -0.06
N TYR A 74 9.57 -7.22 0.11
CA TYR A 74 8.45 -6.85 -0.75
C TYR A 74 7.15 -6.78 0.04
N VAL A 75 6.33 -5.79 -0.30
CA VAL A 75 4.94 -5.70 0.19
C VAL A 75 4.01 -5.34 -0.97
N SER A 76 2.89 -6.04 -1.06
CA SER A 76 1.73 -5.65 -1.88
C SER A 76 0.58 -5.16 -0.99
N PHE A 77 -0.18 -4.20 -1.52
CA PHE A 77 -1.44 -3.74 -0.96
C PHE A 77 -2.39 -3.56 -2.14
N GLU A 78 -3.59 -4.10 -2.04
CA GLU A 78 -4.63 -3.99 -3.05
C GLU A 78 -5.99 -3.75 -2.39
N THR A 79 -6.84 -2.94 -3.02
CA THR A 79 -8.21 -2.71 -2.56
C THR A 79 -9.07 -2.20 -3.71
N ASN A 80 -10.37 -2.52 -3.68
CA ASN A 80 -11.39 -1.88 -4.52
C ASN A 80 -12.28 -0.90 -3.72
N ILE A 81 -11.95 -0.62 -2.46
CA ILE A 81 -12.74 0.29 -1.63
C ILE A 81 -12.67 1.69 -2.23
N HIS A 82 -13.83 2.25 -2.54
CA HIS A 82 -13.93 3.62 -2.99
C HIS A 82 -13.51 4.58 -1.87
N HIS A 83 -12.46 5.36 -2.13
CA HIS A 83 -11.98 6.39 -1.21
C HIS A 83 -12.14 7.77 -1.84
N LYS A 84 -12.67 8.74 -1.07
CA LYS A 84 -12.74 10.15 -1.50
C LYS A 84 -11.36 10.74 -1.79
N ASN A 85 -10.33 10.26 -1.08
CA ASN A 85 -8.95 10.68 -1.26
C ASN A 85 -8.02 9.46 -1.15
N TYR A 86 -7.66 8.90 -2.30
CA TYR A 86 -6.70 7.80 -2.38
C TYR A 86 -5.27 8.23 -2.03
N LYS A 87 -4.91 9.52 -2.19
CA LYS A 87 -3.59 10.03 -1.76
C LYS A 87 -3.40 9.82 -0.26
N ASP A 88 -4.42 10.08 0.55
CA ASP A 88 -4.34 9.86 2.01
C ASP A 88 -4.19 8.37 2.36
N LEU A 89 -4.89 7.47 1.64
CA LEU A 89 -4.75 6.03 1.84
C LEU A 89 -3.33 5.56 1.49
N ILE A 90 -2.83 5.94 0.32
CA ILE A 90 -1.47 5.60 -0.11
C ILE A 90 -0.44 6.17 0.88
N LYS A 91 -0.61 7.41 1.35
CA LYS A 91 0.25 8.00 2.38
C LYS A 91 0.29 7.14 3.65
N ARG A 92 -0.86 6.64 4.12
CA ARG A 92 -0.91 5.75 5.30
C ARG A 92 -0.20 4.42 5.03
N VAL A 93 -0.43 3.79 3.88
CA VAL A 93 0.22 2.52 3.49
C VAL A 93 1.74 2.68 3.39
N VAL A 94 2.21 3.71 2.68
CA VAL A 94 3.64 4.02 2.52
C VAL A 94 4.27 4.38 3.86
N LYS A 95 3.58 5.13 4.72
CA LYS A 95 4.05 5.40 6.09
C LYS A 95 4.11 4.14 6.95
N LEU A 96 3.23 3.15 6.74
CA LEU A 96 3.24 1.89 7.48
C LEU A 96 4.41 1.00 7.08
N PHE A 97 4.76 0.91 5.79
CA PHE A 97 5.81 -0.01 5.32
C PHE A 97 7.17 0.64 5.06
N GLY A 98 7.22 1.96 4.83
CA GLY A 98 8.44 2.72 4.57
C GLY A 98 9.30 2.22 3.40
N PRO A 99 8.75 1.95 2.21
CA PRO A 99 9.52 1.47 1.05
C PRO A 99 10.57 2.47 0.57
N LYS A 100 11.67 1.98 -0.01
CA LYS A 100 12.58 2.83 -0.81
C LYS A 100 11.95 3.20 -2.15
N GLN A 101 11.21 2.28 -2.76
CA GLN A 101 10.53 2.46 -4.03
C GLN A 101 9.17 1.76 -4.03
N PHE A 102 8.18 2.34 -4.70
CA PHE A 102 6.91 1.66 -4.90
C PHE A 102 6.22 2.10 -6.19
N VAL A 103 5.37 1.21 -6.69
CA VAL A 103 4.52 1.45 -7.84
C VAL A 103 3.07 1.49 -7.36
N VAL A 104 2.30 2.41 -7.92
CA VAL A 104 0.84 2.44 -7.80
C VAL A 104 0.26 2.14 -9.18
N THR A 105 -0.69 1.20 -9.22
CA THR A 105 -1.58 1.00 -10.36
C THR A 105 -2.99 1.30 -9.90
N PHE A 106 -3.71 2.11 -10.68
CA PHE A 106 -5.05 2.56 -10.34
C PHE A 106 -5.97 2.45 -11.55
N PHE A 107 -7.05 1.69 -11.40
CA PHE A 107 -8.08 1.52 -12.42
C PHE A 107 -9.31 2.36 -12.07
N SER A 108 -9.80 3.15 -13.02
CA SER A 108 -10.98 4.01 -12.86
C SER A 108 -11.95 3.78 -14.01
N SER A 109 -13.21 3.48 -13.73
CA SER A 109 -14.26 3.35 -14.74
C SER A 109 -14.93 4.69 -15.11
N GLU A 110 -14.67 5.76 -14.35
CA GLU A 110 -15.32 7.07 -14.53
C GLU A 110 -14.51 8.05 -15.38
N GLY A 111 -13.41 7.61 -16.00
CA GLY A 111 -12.62 8.45 -16.91
C GLY A 111 -11.84 9.59 -16.22
N LYS A 112 -11.61 9.47 -14.90
CA LYS A 112 -10.80 10.43 -14.13
C LYS A 112 -9.52 9.76 -13.63
N PRO A 113 -8.33 10.27 -14.01
CA PRO A 113 -7.07 9.75 -13.52
C PRO A 113 -6.92 10.01 -12.02
N PHE A 114 -6.26 9.10 -11.31
CA PHE A 114 -6.02 9.22 -9.86
C PHE A 114 -5.06 10.37 -9.52
N ILE A 115 -4.14 10.68 -10.43
CA ILE A 115 -3.23 11.82 -10.34
C ILE A 115 -3.48 12.68 -11.57
N GLU A 116 -4.13 13.83 -11.37
CA GLU A 116 -4.05 14.94 -12.30
C GLU A 116 -2.75 15.69 -11.99
N PHE A 117 -1.87 15.83 -12.98
CA PHE A 117 -0.78 16.80 -12.89
C PHE A 117 -1.43 18.18 -12.80
N GLU A 118 -1.25 18.89 -11.68
CA GLU A 118 -1.13 20.34 -11.81
C GLU A 118 0.25 20.58 -12.39
N GLU A 119 0.32 21.27 -13.54
CA GLU A 119 1.52 21.49 -14.37
C GLU A 119 2.71 22.13 -13.62
N ASP A 120 2.56 22.46 -12.33
CA ASP A 120 3.48 23.28 -11.53
C ASP A 120 4.10 22.53 -10.32
N GLN A 121 4.04 21.19 -10.27
CA GLN A 121 4.46 20.42 -9.07
C GLN A 121 5.76 19.60 -9.20
N THR A 122 6.66 19.95 -10.10
CA THR A 122 7.94 19.24 -10.32
C THR A 122 8.93 19.26 -9.15
N GLU A 123 8.62 19.89 -8.02
CA GLU A 123 9.53 19.98 -6.86
C GLU A 123 8.92 19.65 -5.49
N ARG A 124 7.67 19.18 -5.40
CA ARG A 124 7.07 18.85 -4.10
C ARG A 124 7.02 17.35 -3.82
N SER A 125 7.37 16.99 -2.59
CA SER A 125 7.20 15.64 -2.10
C SER A 125 5.72 15.25 -2.06
N TYR A 126 5.37 14.12 -2.69
CA TYR A 126 3.98 13.63 -2.69
C TYR A 126 3.59 13.03 -1.34
N TYR A 127 4.55 12.33 -0.71
CA TYR A 127 4.35 11.62 0.55
C TYR A 127 5.48 11.93 1.53
N ASP A 128 5.70 13.21 1.78
CA ASP A 128 6.75 13.78 2.66
C ASP A 128 8.17 13.60 2.11
N ASP A 129 8.58 12.36 1.80
CA ASP A 129 9.95 12.02 1.38
C ASP A 129 10.01 11.33 0.00
N TYR A 130 8.95 11.38 -0.80
CA TYR A 130 8.86 10.69 -2.09
C TYR A 130 8.63 11.64 -3.26
N TYR A 131 9.29 11.37 -4.37
CA TYR A 131 9.05 12.00 -5.67
C TYR A 131 8.53 10.97 -6.68
N VAL A 132 7.83 11.45 -7.71
CA VAL A 132 7.35 10.64 -8.83
C VAL A 132 8.45 10.60 -9.88
N GLU A 133 8.96 9.41 -10.20
CA GLU A 133 9.95 9.22 -11.26
C GLU A 133 9.28 9.03 -12.63
N ASP A 134 8.17 8.29 -12.66
CA ASP A 134 7.42 8.03 -13.88
C ASP A 134 5.92 8.02 -13.60
N LEU A 135 5.14 8.53 -14.54
CA LEU A 135 3.68 8.59 -14.47
C LEU A 135 3.11 8.41 -15.87
N GLN A 136 2.34 7.35 -16.05
CA GLN A 136 1.72 6.99 -17.31
C GLN A 136 0.22 6.80 -17.12
N VAL A 137 -0.56 7.26 -18.09
CA VAL A 137 -2.01 7.02 -18.14
C VAL A 137 -2.34 6.28 -19.43
N CYS A 138 -2.94 5.10 -19.28
CA CYS A 138 -3.39 4.26 -20.39
C CYS A 138 -4.92 4.21 -20.40
N ARG A 139 -5.52 4.59 -21.54
CA ARG A 139 -6.97 4.48 -21.73
C ARG A 139 -7.31 3.11 -22.30
N LEU A 140 -8.10 2.35 -21.56
CA LEU A 140 -8.58 1.03 -21.91
C LEU A 140 -10.10 1.09 -22.19
N PRO A 141 -10.68 0.13 -22.93
CA PRO A 141 -12.13 0.05 -23.08
C PRO A 141 -12.83 -0.07 -21.71
N GLY A 142 -13.52 1.00 -21.30
CA GLY A 142 -14.28 1.06 -20.04
C GLY A 142 -13.48 1.42 -18.79
N TYR A 143 -12.16 1.64 -18.90
CA TYR A 143 -11.31 2.00 -17.77
C TYR A 143 -10.13 2.90 -18.17
N ASP A 144 -9.70 3.75 -17.27
CA ASP A 144 -8.38 4.38 -17.31
C ASP A 144 -7.47 3.70 -16.29
N LEU A 145 -6.26 3.32 -16.73
CA LEU A 145 -5.18 2.83 -15.89
C LEU A 145 -4.17 3.97 -15.66
N THR A 146 -3.99 4.37 -14.41
CA THR A 146 -2.87 5.21 -13.99
C THR A 146 -1.77 4.34 -13.42
N TYR A 147 -0.55 4.45 -13.95
CA TYR A 147 0.67 3.88 -13.40
C TYR A 147 1.54 5.03 -12.86
N ALA A 148 2.07 4.87 -11.64
CA ALA A 148 2.99 5.83 -11.06
C ALA A 148 4.12 5.11 -10.32
N LEU A 149 5.37 5.45 -10.65
CA LEU A 149 6.58 4.99 -9.98
C LEU A 149 7.08 6.07 -9.03
N PHE A 150 7.22 5.72 -7.76
CA PHE A 150 7.72 6.62 -6.72
C PHE A 150 9.03 6.11 -6.17
N ASN A 151 9.97 7.03 -5.95
CA ASN A 151 11.19 6.79 -5.20
C ASN A 151 11.26 7.70 -3.99
N ARG A 152 11.87 7.18 -2.92
CA ARG A 152 12.23 8.00 -1.79
C ARG A 152 13.41 8.89 -2.17
N PHE A 153 13.42 10.15 -1.71
CA PHE A 153 14.60 11.01 -1.90
C PHE A 153 15.84 10.32 -1.35
N PRO A 154 16.99 10.42 -2.04
CA PRO A 154 18.26 9.97 -1.50
C PRO A 154 18.49 10.64 -0.14
N SER A 155 18.70 9.83 0.89
CA SER A 155 19.13 10.29 2.21
C SER A 155 20.59 10.73 2.19
#